data_AF-A0A0D2BLM4-F1
#
_entry.id   AF-A0A0D2BLM4-F1
#
_cell.length_a   1.000
_cell.length_b   1.000
_cell.length_c   1.000
_cell.angle_alpha   90.00
_cell.angle_beta   90.00
_cell.angle_gamma   90.00
#
_symmetry.space_group_name_H-M   'P 1'
#
loop_
_entity.id
_entity.type
_entity.pdbx_description
1 polymer ?
#
loop_
_entity_poly.entity_id
_entity_poly.type
_entity_poly.pdbx_seq_one_letter_code
_entity_poly.pdbx_strand_id
1 'polypeptide(L)'
;MATGKKSYPRATLRKIVKAHSRKNVSRGVDSLVYLNYVLFIEELMQNATRKARNDGEKHIAAKDIRKVTMVCLHSVQWGTFAKLTIV
;
A
#
# COMPACT_ATOMS: atom_id res chain seq x y z
N MET A 1 15.68 24.80 -16.13
CA MET A 1 14.65 24.48 -15.13
C MET A 1 14.71 22.99 -14.82
N ALA A 2 15.32 22.60 -13.70
CA ALA A 2 15.34 21.19 -13.30
C ALA A 2 13.91 20.75 -13.02
N THR A 3 13.36 19.85 -13.84
CA THR A 3 12.05 19.24 -13.61
C THR A 3 12.13 18.46 -12.31
N GLY A 4 11.66 19.05 -11.21
CA GLY A 4 11.64 18.41 -9.90
C GLY A 4 11.03 17.02 -10.05
N LYS A 5 11.76 15.98 -9.60
CA LYS A 5 11.30 14.60 -9.64
C LYS A 5 9.95 14.55 -8.91
N LYS A 6 8.86 14.33 -9.67
CA LYS A 6 7.52 14.23 -9.09
C LYS A 6 7.55 13.11 -8.05
N SER A 7 7.13 13.42 -6.82
CA SER A 7 7.23 12.53 -5.66
C SER A 7 6.66 11.13 -5.89
N TYR A 8 5.69 10.99 -6.81
CA TYR A 8 5.12 9.71 -7.20
C TYR A 8 4.50 9.78 -8.62
N PRO A 9 4.41 8.65 -9.35
CA PRO A 9 3.91 8.61 -10.73
C PRO A 9 2.38 8.75 -10.82
N ARG A 10 1.87 9.99 -10.76
CA ARG A 10 0.44 10.33 -10.78
C ARG A 10 -0.33 9.75 -11.98
N ALA A 11 0.29 9.76 -13.16
CA ALA A 11 -0.35 9.30 -14.40
C ALA A 11 -0.61 7.78 -14.37
N THR A 12 0.37 7.01 -13.91
CA THR A 12 0.27 5.54 -13.79
C THR A 12 -0.77 5.15 -12.76
N LEU A 13 -0.75 5.78 -11.58
CA LEU A 13 -1.75 5.54 -10.54
C LEU A 13 -3.16 5.81 -11.04
N ARG A 14 -3.38 6.95 -11.72
CA ARG A 14 -4.69 7.26 -12.31
C ARG A 14 -5.13 6.23 -13.34
N LYS A 15 -4.23 5.73 -14.20
CA LYS A 15 -4.55 4.68 -15.17
C LYS A 15 -4.99 3.39 -14.48
N ILE A 16 -4.25 2.94 -13.47
CA ILE A 16 -4.56 1.74 -12.67
C ILE A 16 -5.92 1.91 -11.98
N VAL A 17 -6.11 3.00 -11.24
CA VAL A 17 -7.37 3.24 -10.50
C VAL A 17 -8.57 3.33 -11.45
N LYS A 18 -8.45 4.01 -12.61
CA LYS A 18 -9.55 4.07 -13.59
C LYS A 18 -9.86 2.70 -14.18
N ALA A 19 -8.84 1.90 -14.50
CA ALA A 19 -9.01 0.56 -15.06
C ALA A 19 -9.74 -0.39 -14.10
N HIS A 20 -9.44 -0.32 -12.79
CA HIS A 20 -10.06 -1.20 -11.79
C HIS A 20 -11.35 -0.65 -11.18
N SER A 21 -11.53 0.67 -11.15
CA SER A 21 -12.73 1.30 -10.56
C SER A 21 -13.88 1.45 -11.57
N ARG A 22 -13.58 1.54 -12.88
CA ARG A 22 -14.53 1.95 -13.94
C ARG A 22 -15.27 3.26 -13.63
N LYS A 23 -14.69 4.12 -12.76
CA LYS A 23 -15.23 5.42 -12.36
C LYS A 23 -14.26 6.54 -12.72
N ASN A 24 -14.79 7.76 -12.79
CA ASN A 24 -13.98 8.96 -12.94
C ASN A 24 -13.23 9.27 -11.64
N VAL A 25 -11.94 9.55 -11.75
CA VAL A 25 -11.05 9.82 -10.61
C VAL A 25 -10.93 11.33 -10.42
N SER A 26 -11.41 11.82 -9.27
CA SER A 26 -11.36 13.24 -8.91
C SER A 26 -9.91 13.73 -8.69
N ARG A 27 -9.73 15.06 -8.64
CA ARG A 27 -8.43 15.69 -8.36
C ARG A 27 -8.04 15.37 -6.91
N GLY A 28 -6.83 14.81 -6.69
CA GLY A 28 -6.31 14.53 -5.34
C GLY A 28 -6.54 13.11 -4.82
N VAL A 29 -7.34 12.29 -5.51
CA VAL A 29 -7.49 10.85 -5.17
C VAL A 29 -6.18 10.10 -5.35
N ASP A 30 -5.38 10.48 -6.34
CA ASP A 30 -4.10 9.83 -6.65
C ASP A 30 -3.07 9.93 -5.51
N SER A 31 -3.06 11.03 -4.75
CA SER A 31 -2.24 11.17 -3.54
C SER A 31 -2.70 10.26 -2.40
N LEU A 32 -4.02 10.15 -2.19
CA LEU A 32 -4.58 9.32 -1.12
C LEU A 32 -4.36 7.83 -1.39
N VAL A 33 -4.53 7.41 -2.65
CA VAL A 33 -4.23 6.03 -3.07
C VAL A 33 -2.74 5.74 -2.92
N TYR A 34 -1.87 6.69 -3.25
CA TYR A 34 -0.44 6.51 -3.07
C TYR A 34 -0.05 6.40 -1.59
N LEU A 35 -0.61 7.24 -0.73
CA LEU A 35 -0.39 7.17 0.71
C LEU A 35 -0.84 5.83 1.28
N ASN A 36 -2.04 5.38 0.92
CA ASN A 36 -2.57 4.08 1.35
C ASN A 36 -1.66 2.92 0.88
N TYR A 37 -1.15 3.00 -0.35
CA TYR A 37 -0.19 2.03 -0.86
C TYR A 37 1.13 2.01 -0.06
N VAL A 38 1.70 3.17 0.27
CA VAL A 38 2.95 3.23 1.06
C VAL A 38 2.74 2.68 2.47
N LEU A 39 1.63 3.04 3.12
CA LEU A 39 1.26 2.49 4.44
C LEU A 39 1.09 0.97 4.38
N PHE A 40 0.46 0.46 3.32
CA PHE A 40 0.32 -0.97 3.10
C PHE A 40 1.68 -1.68 2.95
N ILE A 41 2.61 -1.09 2.19
CA ILE A 41 3.96 -1.65 2.03
C ILE A 41 4.73 -1.64 3.36
N GLU A 42 4.61 -0.59 4.15
CA GLU A 42 5.24 -0.52 5.47
C GLU A 42 4.71 -1.62 6.40
N GLU A 43 3.38 -1.77 6.51
CA GLU A 43 2.76 -2.81 7.32
C GLU A 43 3.12 -4.22 6.81
N LEU A 44 3.15 -4.41 5.50
CA LEU A 44 3.58 -5.66 4.87
C LEU A 44 5.01 -6.01 5.26
N MET A 45 5.94 -5.05 5.15
CA MET A 45 7.34 -5.24 5.49
C MET A 45 7.52 -5.53 6.97
N GLN A 46 6.85 -4.80 7.86
CA GLN A 46 6.92 -5.04 9.31
C GLN A 46 6.43 -6.44 9.67
N ASN A 47 5.31 -6.88 9.10
CA ASN A 47 4.79 -8.23 9.33
C ASN A 47 5.70 -9.31 8.72
N ALA A 48 6.30 -9.06 7.56
CA ALA A 48 7.25 -9.97 6.93
C ALA A 48 8.54 -10.11 7.74
N THR A 49 9.08 -9.01 8.27
CA THR A 49 10.24 -9.03 9.17
C THR A 49 9.93 -9.79 10.46
N ARG A 50 8.76 -9.59 11.07
CA ARG A 50 8.33 -10.36 12.26
C ARG A 50 8.23 -11.84 11.94
N LYS A 51 7.64 -12.20 10.79
CA LYS A 51 7.48 -13.59 10.37
C LYS A 51 8.84 -14.26 10.10
N ALA A 52 9.73 -13.60 9.36
CA ALA A 52 11.08 -14.09 9.11
C ALA A 52 11.87 -14.29 10.41
N ARG A 53 11.76 -13.35 11.36
CA ARG A 53 12.38 -13.46 12.69
C ARG A 53 11.83 -14.65 13.49
N ASN A 54 10.53 -14.88 13.46
CA ASN A 54 9.89 -16.02 14.14
C ASN A 54 10.32 -17.36 13.53
N ASP A 55 10.51 -17.40 12.21
CA ASP A 55 10.90 -18.60 11.48
C ASP A 55 12.43 -18.82 11.48
N GLY A 56 13.21 -17.91 12.10
CA GLY A 56 14.66 -18.01 12.27
C GLY A 56 15.49 -17.71 11.01
N GLU A 57 14.85 -17.19 9.96
CA GLU A 57 15.46 -16.94 8.65
C GLU A 57 16.19 -15.59 8.63
N LYS A 58 17.47 -15.57 8.21
CA LYS A 58 18.29 -14.33 8.14
C LYS A 58 17.88 -13.40 6.99
N HIS A 59 17.15 -13.91 6.00
CA HIS A 59 16.72 -13.17 4.81
C HIS A 59 15.22 -13.34 4.58
N ILE A 60 14.55 -12.25 4.18
CA ILE A 60 13.13 -12.27 3.84
C ILE A 60 12.98 -13.01 2.50
N ALA A 61 12.49 -14.25 2.55
CA ALA A 61 12.24 -15.03 1.36
C ALA A 61 10.89 -14.67 0.71
N ALA A 62 10.81 -14.77 -0.62
CA ALA A 62 9.58 -14.45 -1.38
C ALA A 62 8.35 -15.27 -0.94
N LYS A 63 8.57 -16.48 -0.41
CA LYS A 63 7.53 -17.35 0.17
C LYS A 63 6.83 -16.69 1.37
N ASP A 64 7.57 -15.96 2.19
CA ASP A 64 7.07 -15.38 3.43
C ASP A 64 6.34 -14.07 3.14
N ILE A 65 6.85 -13.28 2.19
CA ILE A 65 6.15 -12.11 1.66
C ILE A 65 4.78 -12.52 1.12
N ARG A 66 4.68 -13.59 0.33
CA ARG A 66 3.39 -14.03 -0.24
C ARG A 66 2.37 -14.41 0.84
N LYS A 67 2.79 -15.11 1.90
CA LYS A 67 1.91 -15.46 3.02
C LYS A 67 1.47 -14.22 3.79
N VAL A 68 2.40 -13.32 4.08
CA VAL A 68 2.12 -12.08 4.82
C VAL A 68 1.23 -11.14 4.02
N THR A 69 1.39 -11.07 2.70
CA THR A 69 0.50 -10.30 1.82
C THR A 69 -0.96 -10.74 1.96
N MET A 70 -1.23 -12.04 2.03
CA MET A 70 -2.62 -12.51 2.24
C MET A 70 -3.17 -12.09 3.60
N VAL A 71 -2.34 -12.10 4.65
CA VAL A 71 -2.73 -11.68 6.01
C VAL A 71 -2.95 -10.17 6.09
N CYS A 72 -2.03 -9.36 5.55
CA CYS A 72 -2.17 -7.90 5.50
C CYS A 72 -3.40 -7.48 4.69
N LEU A 73 -3.66 -8.11 3.54
CA LEU A 73 -4.87 -7.81 2.75
C LEU A 73 -6.17 -8.12 3.51
N HIS A 74 -6.17 -9.14 4.36
CA HIS A 74 -7.33 -9.50 5.20
C HIS A 74 -7.44 -8.62 6.46
N SER A 75 -6.31 -8.21 7.03
CA SER A 75 -6.24 -7.34 8.22
C SER A 75 -6.53 -5.88 7.90
N VAL A 76 -6.37 -5.44 6.64
CA VAL A 76 -6.88 -4.15 6.13
C VAL A 76 -8.41 -4.20 5.99
N GLN A 77 -9.09 -4.70 7.01
CA GLN A 77 -10.51 -4.52 7.24
C GLN A 77 -10.69 -3.17 7.95
N TRP A 78 -10.59 -2.08 7.18
CA TRP A 78 -11.24 -0.76 7.28
C TRP A 78 -11.76 -0.18 8.64
N GLY A 79 -11.30 -0.63 9.80
CA GLY A 79 -11.81 -0.21 11.11
C GLY A 79 -11.22 1.11 11.60
N THR A 80 -9.99 1.43 11.19
CA THR A 80 -9.22 2.53 11.80
C THR A 80 -9.26 3.82 11.00
N PHE A 81 -9.36 3.76 9.67
CA PHE A 81 -9.44 4.96 8.82
C PHE A 81 -10.85 5.55 8.71
N ALA A 82 -11.91 4.74 8.89
CA ALA A 82 -13.27 5.23 8.97
C ALA A 82 -13.49 6.13 10.21
N LYS A 83 -12.77 5.88 11.31
CA LYS A 83 -12.81 6.71 12.53
C LYS A 83 -12.07 8.04 12.38
N LEU A 84 -11.02 8.11 11.57
CA LEU A 84 -10.22 9.34 11.43
C LEU A 84 -10.78 10.34 10.39
N THR A 85 -11.80 9.95 9.62
CA THR A 85 -12.46 10.82 8.63
C THR A 85 -13.80 11.38 9.15
N ILE A 86 -14.25 11.00 10.36
CA ILE A 86 -15.52 11.45 10.99
C ILE A 86 -15.24 12.21 12.31
N VAL A 87 -14.08 12.84 12.45
CA VAL A 87 -13.82 13.83 13.51
C VAL A 87 -13.38 15.13 12.88
#